data_AF-A0A150WKW5-F1
#
_entry.id   AF-A0A150WKW5-F1
#
_cell.length_a   1.000
_cell.length_b   1.000
_cell.length_c   1.000
_cell.angle_alpha   90.00
_cell.angle_beta   90.00
_cell.angle_gamma   90.00
#
_symmetry.space_group_name_H-M   'P 1'
#
loop_
_entity.id
_entity.type
_entity.pdbx_description
1 polymer ?
#
loop_
_entity_poly.entity_id
_entity_poly.type
_entity_poly.pdbx_seq_one_letter_code
_entity_poly.pdbx_strand_id
1 'polypeptide(L)'
;MLNNGKDGIMVFEPGYLKANKGDTIKFVPTDPAHDVSSVSIPTGAKPFQAAVGKSITVKVNEEGVYLYECKAHLPMAMVGIIQVGAPKNLSEVKKSAQSLSPQFVMHKDRLDKYLAQVK
;
A
#
# COMPACT_ATOMS: atom_id res chain seq x y z
N MET A 1 5.93 5.47 7.50
CA MET A 1 6.82 4.40 6.97
C MET A 1 7.84 4.16 8.04
N LEU A 2 7.87 2.94 8.57
CA LEU A 2 8.56 2.61 9.82
C LEU A 2 9.40 1.35 9.63
N ASN A 3 10.54 1.31 10.31
CA ASN A 3 11.37 0.13 10.48
C ASN A 3 10.68 -0.88 11.40
N ASN A 4 9.97 -0.41 12.43
CA ASN A 4 9.21 -1.22 13.38
C ASN A 4 7.85 -0.56 13.65
N GLY A 5 6.77 -1.32 13.52
CA GLY A 5 5.42 -0.87 13.86
C GLY A 5 4.56 -2.01 14.39
N LYS A 6 3.25 -1.77 14.53
CA LYS A 6 2.31 -2.72 15.13
C LYS A 6 2.23 -4.06 14.39
N ASP A 7 2.40 -4.04 13.07
CA ASP A 7 2.35 -5.25 12.22
C ASP A 7 3.73 -5.85 11.94
N GLY A 8 4.75 -5.49 12.74
CA GLY A 8 6.11 -6.01 12.67
C GLY A 8 7.12 -5.06 12.02
N ILE A 9 8.18 -5.62 11.43
CA ILE A 9 9.24 -4.83 10.80
C ILE A 9 8.85 -4.37 9.40
N MET A 10 9.43 -3.26 8.96
CA MET A 10 9.31 -2.68 7.61
C MET A 10 7.85 -2.54 7.17
N VAL A 11 7.19 -1.50 7.67
CA VAL A 11 5.74 -1.39 7.62
C VAL A 11 5.25 0.01 7.28
N PHE A 12 4.17 0.08 6.52
CA PHE A 12 3.32 1.26 6.46
C PHE A 12 2.33 1.20 7.63
N GLU A 13 2.31 2.20 8.50
CA GLU A 13 1.35 2.25 9.61
C GLU A 13 0.39 3.44 9.42
N PRO A 14 -0.93 3.19 9.33
CA PRO A 14 -1.57 1.87 9.28
C PRO A 14 -1.32 1.14 7.95
N GLY A 15 -1.35 -0.21 7.96
CA GLY A 15 -1.16 -1.03 6.77
C GLY A 15 -2.40 -1.17 5.87
N TYR A 16 -3.58 -0.98 6.46
CA TYR A 16 -4.85 -0.78 5.76
C TYR A 16 -5.43 0.59 6.15
N LEU A 17 -5.87 1.35 5.16
CA LEU A 17 -6.51 2.65 5.36
C LEU A 17 -7.81 2.72 4.55
N LYS A 18 -8.92 3.08 5.22
CA LYS A 18 -10.15 3.47 4.54
C LYS A 18 -10.21 4.98 4.38
N ALA A 19 -10.50 5.44 3.18
CA ALA A 19 -10.57 6.84 2.79
C ALA A 19 -11.82 7.12 1.94
N ASN A 20 -12.12 8.40 1.75
CA ASN A 20 -13.18 8.87 0.87
C ASN A 20 -12.60 9.48 -0.41
N LYS A 21 -13.43 9.53 -1.46
CA LYS A 21 -13.07 10.21 -2.70
C LYS A 21 -12.78 11.69 -2.41
N GLY A 22 -11.62 12.15 -2.87
CA GLY A 22 -11.14 13.52 -2.70
C GLY A 22 -10.16 13.70 -1.53
N ASP A 23 -10.03 12.72 -0.65
CA ASP A 23 -9.06 12.75 0.45
C ASP A 23 -7.61 12.83 -0.07
N THR A 24 -6.71 13.24 0.82
CA THR A 24 -5.28 13.24 0.56
C THR A 24 -4.55 12.35 1.56
N ILE A 25 -3.72 11.45 1.03
CA ILE A 25 -2.90 10.54 1.83
C ILE A 25 -1.46 11.00 1.76
N LYS A 26 -0.87 11.33 2.91
CA LYS A 26 0.53 11.71 3.03
C LYS A 26 1.37 10.53 3.50
N PHE A 27 2.28 10.07 2.65
CA PHE A 27 3.28 9.08 3.02
C PHE A 27 4.47 9.80 3.65
N VAL A 28 4.76 9.48 4.91
CA VAL A 28 5.86 10.09 5.68
C VAL A 28 6.95 9.05 5.93
N PRO A 29 8.20 9.29 5.47
CA PRO A 29 9.37 8.48 5.84
C PRO A 29 9.78 8.85 7.27
N THR A 30 9.04 8.35 8.24
CA THR A 30 9.34 8.56 9.67
C THR A 30 10.70 7.98 10.01
N ASP A 31 10.95 6.76 9.53
CA ASP A 31 12.29 6.17 9.50
C ASP A 31 12.93 6.36 8.12
N PRO A 32 14.28 6.46 8.04
CA PRO A 32 14.99 6.65 6.80
C PRO A 32 14.92 5.42 5.88
N ALA A 33 15.36 5.58 4.63
CA ALA A 33 15.50 4.51 3.63
C ALA A 33 14.20 3.88 3.12
N HIS A 34 13.03 4.44 3.43
CA HIS A 34 11.76 4.00 2.82
C HIS A 34 11.38 4.82 1.58
N ASP A 35 10.73 4.16 0.64
CA ASP A 35 10.02 4.78 -0.49
C ASP A 35 8.55 4.30 -0.51
N VAL A 36 7.79 4.78 -1.48
CA VAL A 36 6.46 4.24 -1.78
C VAL A 36 6.25 4.22 -3.29
N SER A 37 5.65 3.16 -3.81
CA SER A 37 5.27 3.00 -5.21
C SER A 37 3.91 2.32 -5.31
N SER A 38 3.00 2.86 -6.12
CA SER A 38 1.75 2.16 -6.46
C SER A 38 2.02 0.90 -7.28
N VAL A 39 1.31 -0.19 -6.97
CA VAL A 39 1.39 -1.50 -7.66
C VAL A 39 0.12 -1.78 -8.45
N SER A 40 -1.05 -1.60 -7.83
CA SER A 40 -2.35 -1.81 -8.47
C SER A 40 -3.32 -0.74 -7.99
N ILE A 41 -3.97 -0.05 -8.91
CA ILE A 41 -4.81 1.13 -8.63
C ILE A 41 -6.10 1.06 -9.46
N PRO A 42 -7.16 1.79 -9.06
CA PRO A 42 -8.39 1.86 -9.84
C PRO A 42 -8.16 2.49 -11.22
N THR A 43 -8.96 2.09 -12.21
CA THR A 43 -8.96 2.70 -13.54
C THR A 43 -9.19 4.21 -13.42
N GLY A 44 -8.36 5.01 -14.11
CA GLY A 44 -8.41 6.47 -14.08
C GLY A 44 -7.60 7.11 -12.94
N ALA A 45 -7.16 6.34 -11.95
CA ALA A 45 -6.24 6.84 -10.94
C ALA A 45 -4.85 7.06 -11.53
N LYS A 46 -4.13 8.07 -11.04
CA LYS A 46 -2.74 8.31 -11.42
C LYS A 46 -1.80 7.42 -10.59
N PRO A 47 -0.85 6.71 -11.21
CA PRO A 47 0.24 6.06 -10.47
C PRO A 47 0.99 7.08 -9.63
N PHE A 48 1.53 6.63 -8.50
CA PHE A 48 2.31 7.48 -7.62
C PHE A 48 3.58 6.77 -7.16
N GLN A 49 4.66 7.54 -7.03
CA GLN A 49 5.92 7.06 -6.51
C GLN A 49 6.64 8.22 -5.80
N ALA A 50 7.26 7.93 -4.64
CA ALA A 50 8.22 8.82 -4.01
C ALA A 50 9.63 8.24 -4.12
N ALA A 51 10.64 9.10 -4.21
CA ALA A 51 12.02 8.67 -4.06
C ALA A 51 12.31 8.27 -2.59
N VAL A 52 13.37 7.47 -2.40
CA VAL A 52 13.81 7.03 -1.06
C VAL A 52 14.01 8.23 -0.13
N GLY A 53 13.44 8.15 1.07
CA GLY A 53 13.52 9.18 2.10
C GLY A 53 12.71 10.44 1.79
N LYS A 54 11.87 10.44 0.75
CA LYS A 54 10.99 11.57 0.40
C LYS A 54 9.54 11.28 0.77
N SER A 55 8.87 12.30 1.29
CA SER A 55 7.41 12.26 1.47
C SER A 55 6.70 12.58 0.16
N ILE A 56 5.51 12.01 -0.03
CA ILE A 56 4.58 12.37 -1.10
C ILE A 56 3.18 12.53 -0.52
N THR A 57 2.39 13.43 -1.10
CA THR A 57 0.95 13.55 -0.82
C THR A 57 0.18 13.13 -2.07
N VAL A 58 -0.69 12.14 -1.93
CA VAL A 58 -1.49 11.57 -3.03
C VAL A 58 -2.94 11.94 -2.80
N LYS A 59 -3.55 12.62 -3.78
CA LYS A 59 -5.00 12.86 -3.78
C LYS A 59 -5.70 11.66 -4.43
N VAL A 60 -6.67 11.07 -3.73
CA VAL A 60 -7.39 9.88 -4.19
C VAL A 60 -8.77 10.24 -4.73
N ASN A 61 -8.89 10.39 -6.05
CA ASN A 61 -10.14 10.81 -6.70
C ASN A 61 -10.97 9.65 -7.27
N GLU A 62 -10.39 8.45 -7.38
CA GLU A 62 -11.09 7.30 -7.92
C GLU A 62 -11.42 6.32 -6.82
N GLU A 63 -12.63 5.78 -6.86
CA GLU A 63 -13.05 4.74 -5.94
C GLU A 63 -12.42 3.40 -6.31
N GLY A 64 -12.06 2.64 -5.29
CA GLY A 64 -11.47 1.32 -5.43
C GLY A 64 -10.38 1.07 -4.40
N VAL A 65 -9.56 0.08 -4.68
CA VAL A 65 -8.48 -0.40 -3.82
C VAL A 65 -7.15 -0.06 -4.48
N TYR A 66 -6.27 0.54 -3.70
CA TYR A 66 -4.91 0.89 -4.07
C TYR A 66 -3.95 0.00 -3.28
N LEU A 67 -3.25 -0.89 -3.98
CA LEU A 67 -2.11 -1.64 -3.46
C LEU A 67 -0.82 -0.90 -3.79
N TYR A 68 0.04 -0.73 -2.78
CA TYR A 68 1.33 -0.06 -2.92
C TYR A 68 2.39 -0.80 -2.09
N GLU A 69 3.65 -0.53 -2.42
CA GLU A 69 4.81 -1.17 -1.82
C GLU A 69 5.93 -0.17 -1.50
N CYS A 70 6.85 -0.58 -0.64
CA CYS A 70 8.20 -0.04 -0.58
C CYS A 70 9.14 -1.02 -1.27
N LYS A 71 9.81 -0.60 -2.34
CA LYS A 71 10.53 -1.50 -3.27
C LYS A 71 11.67 -2.23 -2.59
N ALA A 72 12.52 -1.48 -1.86
CA ALA A 72 13.68 -2.05 -1.18
C ALA A 72 13.30 -3.04 -0.06
N HIS A 73 12.07 -2.93 0.46
CA HIS A 73 11.58 -3.74 1.58
C HIS A 73 10.48 -4.72 1.19
N LEU A 74 10.29 -4.95 -0.10
CA LEU A 74 9.30 -5.90 -0.62
C LEU A 74 9.51 -7.33 -0.11
N PRO A 75 10.75 -7.87 0.01
CA PRO A 75 10.97 -9.20 0.59
C PRO A 75 10.50 -9.33 2.05
N MET A 76 10.33 -8.21 2.76
CA MET A 76 9.78 -8.16 4.12
C MET A 76 8.28 -7.85 4.15
N ALA A 77 7.62 -7.91 2.99
CA ALA A 77 6.22 -7.55 2.79
C ALA A 77 5.88 -6.13 3.25
N MET A 78 6.75 -5.14 2.97
CA MET A 78 6.41 -3.73 3.20
C MET A 78 5.44 -3.23 2.13
N VAL A 79 4.17 -3.59 2.31
CA VAL A 79 3.05 -3.26 1.43
C VAL A 79 1.92 -2.63 2.23
N GLY A 80 0.98 -2.00 1.54
CA GLY A 80 -0.23 -1.49 2.18
C GLY A 80 -1.41 -1.40 1.22
N ILE A 81 -2.58 -1.23 1.80
CA ILE A 81 -3.86 -1.10 1.11
C ILE A 81 -4.52 0.22 1.49
N ILE A 82 -4.98 0.97 0.49
CA ILE A 82 -5.95 2.05 0.70
C ILE A 82 -7.23 1.67 -0.02
N GLN A 83 -8.36 1.64 0.70
CA GLN A 83 -9.69 1.53 0.12
C GLN A 83 -10.32 2.92 0.07
N VAL A 84 -10.71 3.36 -1.12
CA VAL A 84 -11.41 4.63 -1.37
C VAL A 84 -12.84 4.32 -1.77
N GLY A 85 -13.82 4.65 -0.93
CA GLY A 85 -15.22 4.32 -1.21
C GLY A 85 -15.44 2.83 -1.50
N ALA A 86 -16.16 2.51 -2.58
CA ALA A 86 -16.44 1.13 -2.99
C ALA A 86 -15.22 0.43 -3.62
N PRO A 87 -14.93 -0.84 -3.29
CA PRO A 87 -13.75 -1.57 -3.77
C PRO A 87 -13.90 -2.13 -5.20
N LYS A 88 -14.10 -1.24 -6.18
CA LYS A 88 -14.48 -1.56 -7.57
C LYS A 88 -13.51 -2.48 -8.35
N ASN A 89 -12.25 -2.53 -7.96
CA ASN A 89 -11.17 -3.28 -8.63
C ASN A 89 -10.53 -4.35 -7.72
N LEU A 90 -11.27 -4.88 -6.73
CA LEU A 90 -10.71 -5.84 -5.76
C LEU A 90 -10.22 -7.14 -6.43
N SER A 91 -10.86 -7.57 -7.52
CA SER A 91 -10.44 -8.77 -8.26
C SER A 91 -9.05 -8.60 -8.86
N GLU A 92 -8.80 -7.45 -9.49
CA GLU A 92 -7.53 -7.07 -10.08
C GLU A 92 -6.45 -6.92 -9.01
N VAL A 93 -6.78 -6.28 -7.88
CA VAL A 93 -5.84 -6.15 -6.76
C VAL A 93 -5.47 -7.52 -6.17
N LYS A 94 -6.41 -8.46 -6.06
CA LYS A 94 -6.12 -9.83 -5.61
C LYS A 94 -5.19 -10.57 -6.57
N LYS A 95 -5.33 -10.38 -7.88
CA LYS A 95 -4.40 -10.93 -8.88
C LYS A 95 -3.00 -10.32 -8.72
N SER A 96 -2.90 -9.00 -8.57
CA SER A 96 -1.63 -8.34 -8.31
C SER A 96 -0.98 -8.83 -7.01
N ALA A 97 -1.78 -9.03 -5.95
CA ALA A 97 -1.31 -9.58 -4.68
C ALA A 97 -0.76 -11.00 -4.83
N GLN A 98 -1.42 -11.86 -5.61
CA GLN A 98 -0.93 -13.22 -5.92
C GLN A 98 0.39 -13.20 -6.69
N SER A 99 0.60 -12.22 -7.58
CA SER A 99 1.88 -12.05 -8.27
C SER A 99 2.99 -11.49 -7.37
N LEU A 100 2.62 -10.69 -6.36
CA LEU A 100 3.57 -10.04 -5.45
C LEU A 100 4.04 -10.96 -4.32
N SER A 101 3.11 -11.75 -3.76
CA SER A 101 3.32 -12.57 -2.56
C SER A 101 4.49 -13.57 -2.65
N PRO A 102 4.83 -14.19 -3.80
CA PRO A 102 5.99 -15.05 -3.92
C PRO A 102 7.34 -14.38 -3.61
N GLN A 103 7.40 -13.05 -3.68
CA GLN A 103 8.61 -12.28 -3.35
C GLN A 103 8.80 -12.11 -1.84
N PHE A 104 7.76 -12.37 -1.04
CA PHE A 104 7.81 -12.21 0.41
C PHE A 104 8.58 -13.36 1.06
N VAL A 105 9.64 -13.02 1.77
CA VAL A 105 10.44 -13.93 2.61
C VAL A 105 9.93 -13.89 4.05
N MET A 106 9.52 -12.72 4.53
CA MET A 106 8.95 -12.50 5.87
C MET A 106 7.51 -11.99 5.77
N HIS A 107 6.74 -12.16 6.85
CA HIS A 107 5.37 -11.64 6.97
C HIS A 107 4.47 -12.02 5.77
N LYS A 108 4.58 -13.27 5.31
CA LYS A 108 3.95 -13.77 4.07
C LYS A 108 2.43 -13.61 4.03
N ASP A 109 1.79 -13.53 5.20
CA ASP A 109 0.35 -13.40 5.39
C ASP A 109 -0.11 -11.94 5.55
N ARG A 110 0.80 -10.96 5.60
CA ARG A 110 0.48 -9.56 5.90
C ARG A 110 -0.44 -8.93 4.84
N LEU A 111 -0.15 -9.14 3.56
CA LEU A 111 -0.98 -8.59 2.49
C LEU A 111 -2.40 -9.17 2.53
N ASP A 112 -2.54 -10.48 2.79
CA ASP A 112 -3.84 -11.13 2.91
C ASP A 112 -4.64 -10.57 4.10
N LYS A 113 -3.98 -10.32 5.24
CA LYS A 113 -4.59 -9.66 6.41
C LYS A 113 -5.09 -8.24 6.11
N TYR A 114 -4.38 -7.48 5.28
CA TYR A 114 -4.84 -6.14 4.87
C TYR A 114 -5.98 -6.23 3.85
N LEU A 115 -5.92 -7.15 2.89
CA LEU A 115 -7.00 -7.37 1.92
C LEU A 115 -8.30 -7.87 2.58
N ALA A 116 -8.20 -8.66 3.65
CA ALA A 116 -9.35 -9.12 4.42
C ALA A 116 -10.13 -8.00 5.12
N GLN A 117 -9.55 -6.80 5.25
CA GLN A 117 -10.23 -5.63 5.82
C GLN A 117 -11.04 -4.84 4.79
N VAL A 118 -10.85 -5.09 3.49
CA VAL A 118 -11.60 -4.43 2.42
C VAL A 118 -13.07 -4.89 2.46
N LYS A 119 -14.00 -3.92 2.46
CA LYS A 119 -15.45 -4.16 2.52
C LYS A 119 -16.19 -3.54 1.36
#